data_AF-A0A965V0R5-F1
#
_entry.id   AF-A0A965V0R5-F1
#
_cell.length_a   1.000
_cell.length_b   1.000
_cell.length_c   1.000
_cell.angle_alpha   90.00
_cell.angle_beta   90.00
_cell.angle_gamma   90.00
#
_symmetry.space_group_name_H-M   'P 1'
#
loop_
_entity.id
_entity.type
_entity.pdbx_description
1 polymer ?
#
loop_
_entity_poly.entity_id
_entity_poly.type
_entity_poly.pdbx_seq_one_letter_code
_entity_poly.pdbx_strand_id
1 'polypeptide(L)'
;MDRIGTDEKKVYEILSGKSDAEREKLKEAYEKITGSTLEYDLAHEFSGVELDKAMDLLNTGEVSDVVRVRFIGEGFEGDLKGLFAILRTDDRERLEQLKVDFKKRYKEDLKDWLIDELTGRDELEAILALRGKLTTPEQRIEHLQLRLEYESRFFARLSQGTLLESDTEERAEKILVLAAKKLQIYRSDNDEDPSLSQEERDDIERLLRFVELDLDTLKRNAGRIRPKPSPQEENKVEEITP
;
A
#
# COMPACT_ATOMS: atom_id res chain seq x y z
N MET A 1 32.76 -6.38 -13.01
CA MET A 1 32.31 -6.73 -11.66
C MET A 1 33.34 -7.70 -11.11
N ASP A 2 34.46 -7.16 -10.59
CA ASP A 2 35.70 -7.93 -10.44
C ASP A 2 36.29 -7.79 -9.04
N ARG A 3 35.61 -8.37 -8.03
CA ARG A 3 36.10 -8.79 -6.71
C ARG A 3 34.92 -9.08 -5.77
N ILE A 4 35.19 -9.85 -4.71
CA ILE A 4 34.26 -10.32 -3.66
C ILE A 4 33.19 -9.26 -3.34
N GLY A 5 31.97 -9.50 -3.80
CA GLY A 5 30.79 -8.64 -3.62
C GLY A 5 30.59 -7.65 -4.77
N THR A 6 29.47 -7.77 -5.47
CA THR A 6 28.96 -6.73 -6.37
C THR A 6 28.24 -5.67 -5.55
N ASP A 7 28.36 -4.39 -5.93
CA ASP A 7 27.56 -3.31 -5.33
C ASP A 7 26.28 -3.18 -6.14
N GLU A 8 25.25 -3.94 -5.74
CA GLU A 8 23.99 -4.09 -6.48
C GLU A 8 23.31 -2.72 -6.70
N LYS A 9 23.37 -1.86 -5.68
CA LYS A 9 22.79 -0.52 -5.73
C LYS A 9 23.46 0.35 -6.79
N LYS A 10 24.80 0.34 -6.87
CA LYS A 10 25.50 1.09 -7.92
C LYS A 10 25.13 0.59 -9.32
N VAL A 11 24.95 -0.72 -9.49
CA VAL A 11 24.52 -1.27 -10.78
C VAL A 11 23.14 -0.76 -11.15
N TYR A 12 22.18 -0.78 -10.22
CA TYR A 12 20.84 -0.24 -10.45
C TYR A 12 20.86 1.26 -10.77
N GLU A 13 21.61 2.05 -10.00
CA GLU A 13 21.75 3.50 -10.21
C GLU A 13 22.35 3.83 -11.58
N ILE A 14 23.35 3.06 -12.02
CA ILE A 14 23.99 3.29 -13.32
C ILE A 14 23.00 2.99 -14.44
N LEU A 15 22.24 1.89 -14.36
CA LEU A 15 21.36 1.46 -15.45
C LEU A 15 20.04 2.25 -15.50
N SER A 16 19.57 2.76 -14.36
CA SER A 16 18.30 3.46 -14.25
C SER A 16 18.21 4.71 -15.13
N GLY A 17 17.10 4.81 -15.87
CA GLY A 17 16.76 5.97 -16.70
C GLY A 17 17.63 6.16 -17.95
N LYS A 18 18.59 5.27 -18.22
CA LYS A 18 19.38 5.31 -19.45
C LYS A 18 18.49 5.02 -20.65
N SER A 19 18.65 5.80 -21.72
CA SER A 19 18.02 5.54 -23.02
C SER A 19 18.60 4.30 -23.71
N ASP A 20 17.88 3.75 -24.68
CA ASP A 20 18.32 2.57 -25.44
C ASP A 20 19.73 2.77 -26.03
N ALA A 21 20.00 3.95 -26.59
CA ALA A 21 21.30 4.29 -27.16
C ALA A 21 22.43 4.38 -26.12
N GLU A 22 22.13 4.84 -24.90
CA GLU A 22 23.10 4.86 -23.82
C GLU A 22 23.38 3.47 -23.27
N ARG A 23 22.36 2.61 -23.20
CA ARG A 23 22.51 1.22 -22.75
C ARG A 23 23.32 0.40 -23.75
N GLU A 24 23.08 0.55 -25.05
CA GLU A 24 23.90 -0.13 -26.08
C GLU A 24 25.37 0.32 -26.04
N LYS A 25 25.62 1.63 -25.93
CA LYS A 25 27.01 2.13 -25.74
C LYS A 25 27.67 1.61 -24.47
N LEU A 26 26.90 1.47 -23.39
CA LEU A 26 27.40 0.92 -22.14
C LEU A 26 27.80 -0.55 -22.31
N LYS A 27 26.95 -1.36 -22.97
CA LYS A 27 27.25 -2.78 -23.27
C LYS A 27 28.52 -2.93 -24.11
N GLU A 28 28.63 -2.17 -25.20
CA GLU A 28 29.82 -2.17 -26.07
C GLU A 28 31.09 -1.76 -25.32
N ALA A 29 31.01 -0.70 -24.52
CA ALA A 29 32.14 -0.22 -23.74
C ALA A 29 32.56 -1.23 -22.66
N TYR A 30 31.59 -1.86 -22.00
CA TYR A 30 31.82 -2.90 -21.00
C TYR A 30 32.58 -4.08 -21.63
N GLU A 31 32.03 -4.66 -22.71
CA GLU A 31 32.63 -5.82 -23.38
C GLU A 31 34.05 -5.53 -23.88
N LYS A 32 34.30 -4.32 -24.40
CA LYS A 32 35.64 -3.92 -24.83
C LYS A 32 36.66 -3.86 -23.70
N ILE A 33 36.23 -3.53 -22.48
CA ILE A 33 37.11 -3.36 -21.32
C ILE A 33 37.33 -4.68 -20.58
N THR A 34 36.27 -5.47 -20.39
CA THR A 34 36.29 -6.69 -19.56
C THR A 34 36.50 -7.96 -20.37
N GLY A 35 36.16 -7.95 -21.67
CA GLY A 35 36.12 -9.15 -22.51
C GLY A 35 34.93 -10.07 -22.24
N SER A 36 33.95 -9.63 -21.44
CA SER A 36 32.70 -10.34 -21.12
C SER A 36 31.50 -9.44 -21.39
N THR A 37 30.34 -10.01 -21.74
CA THR A 37 29.13 -9.20 -21.95
C THR A 37 28.55 -8.76 -20.61
N LEU A 38 27.95 -7.56 -20.58
CA LEU A 38 27.32 -7.05 -19.36
C LEU A 38 26.16 -7.96 -18.91
N GLU A 39 25.40 -8.53 -19.85
CA GLU A 39 24.36 -9.51 -19.59
C GLU A 39 24.90 -10.75 -18.87
N TYR A 40 26.04 -11.30 -19.33
CA TYR A 40 26.63 -12.50 -18.74
C TYR A 40 27.10 -12.23 -17.31
N ASP A 41 27.82 -11.14 -17.09
CA ASP A 41 28.34 -10.79 -15.77
C ASP A 41 27.20 -10.46 -14.79
N LEU A 42 26.13 -9.77 -15.23
CA LEU A 42 24.93 -9.58 -14.41
C LEU A 42 24.29 -10.92 -14.02
N ALA A 43 24.16 -11.85 -14.96
CA ALA A 43 23.60 -13.18 -14.68
C ALA A 43 24.50 -14.05 -13.79
N HIS A 44 25.78 -13.73 -13.69
CA HIS A 44 26.73 -14.41 -12.81
C HIS A 44 26.73 -13.84 -11.39
N GLU A 45 26.59 -12.52 -11.27
CA GLU A 45 26.70 -11.79 -10.00
C GLU A 45 25.36 -11.65 -9.27
N PHE A 46 24.23 -11.64 -9.98
CA PHE A 46 22.90 -11.50 -9.41
C PHE A 46 22.10 -12.79 -9.54
N SER A 47 21.08 -12.94 -8.69
CA SER A 47 20.11 -14.04 -8.79
C SER A 47 18.71 -13.58 -8.42
N GLY A 48 17.71 -14.43 -8.67
CA GLY A 48 16.32 -14.18 -8.26
C GLY A 48 15.78 -12.84 -8.77
N VAL A 49 15.02 -12.15 -7.92
CA VAL A 49 14.40 -10.87 -8.26
C VAL A 49 15.41 -9.72 -8.44
N GLU A 50 16.59 -9.82 -7.83
CA GLU A 50 17.66 -8.84 -8.00
C GLU A 50 18.25 -8.88 -9.42
N LEU A 51 18.40 -10.09 -9.99
CA LEU A 51 18.78 -10.29 -11.39
C LEU A 51 17.67 -9.81 -12.32
N ASP A 52 16.41 -10.12 -12.01
CA ASP A 52 15.27 -9.62 -12.78
C ASP A 52 15.26 -8.09 -12.88
N LYS A 53 15.52 -7.41 -11.76
CA LYS A 53 15.61 -5.94 -11.70
C LYS A 53 16.80 -5.43 -12.52
N ALA A 54 17.97 -6.04 -12.39
CA ALA A 54 19.15 -5.67 -13.18
C ALA A 54 18.88 -5.81 -14.68
N MET A 55 18.23 -6.92 -15.09
CA MET A 55 17.91 -7.21 -16.48
C MET A 55 16.82 -6.30 -17.05
N ASP A 56 15.78 -5.99 -16.29
CA ASP A 56 14.77 -5.00 -16.69
C ASP A 56 15.45 -3.64 -16.95
N LEU A 57 16.29 -3.16 -16.01
CA LEU A 57 17.03 -1.90 -16.16
C LEU A 57 18.00 -1.92 -17.36
N LEU A 58 18.70 -3.04 -17.60
CA LEU A 58 19.59 -3.16 -18.75
C LEU A 58 18.82 -3.14 -20.08
N ASN A 59 17.63 -3.74 -20.12
CA ASN A 59 16.86 -3.91 -21.34
C ASN A 59 16.00 -2.70 -21.68
N THR A 60 15.43 -2.02 -20.69
CA THR A 60 14.45 -0.93 -20.90
C THR A 60 14.84 0.38 -20.22
N GLY A 61 15.80 0.37 -19.29
CA GLY A 61 16.12 1.52 -18.44
C GLY A 61 15.15 1.70 -17.26
N GLU A 62 14.11 0.88 -17.17
CA GLU A 62 13.05 0.95 -16.17
C GLU A 62 12.77 -0.43 -15.56
N VAL A 63 12.30 -0.49 -14.31
CA VAL A 63 11.89 -1.75 -13.67
C VAL A 63 10.41 -1.97 -13.93
N SER A 64 10.03 -3.12 -14.50
CA SER A 64 8.63 -3.43 -14.74
C SER A 64 7.84 -3.54 -13.42
N ASP A 65 6.53 -3.26 -13.47
CA ASP A 65 5.68 -3.36 -12.28
C ASP A 65 5.66 -4.77 -11.67
N VAL A 66 5.75 -5.82 -12.50
CA VAL A 66 5.84 -7.22 -12.06
C VAL A 66 7.07 -7.44 -11.18
N VAL A 67 8.22 -6.96 -11.63
CA VAL A 67 9.49 -7.09 -10.89
C VAL A 67 9.47 -6.18 -9.67
N ARG A 68 8.93 -4.97 -9.75
CA ARG A 68 8.79 -4.07 -8.58
C ARG A 68 7.94 -4.68 -7.48
N VAL A 69 6.80 -5.30 -7.82
CA VAL A 69 5.94 -5.98 -6.85
C VAL A 69 6.68 -7.12 -6.17
N ARG A 70 7.35 -7.97 -6.95
CA ARG A 70 8.15 -9.09 -6.42
C ARG A 70 9.26 -8.59 -5.49
N PHE A 71 10.00 -7.59 -5.95
CA PHE A 71 11.18 -7.06 -5.27
C PHE A 71 10.82 -6.46 -3.91
N ILE A 72 9.74 -5.67 -3.84
CA ILE A 72 9.26 -5.10 -2.57
C ILE A 72 8.65 -6.18 -1.67
N GLY A 73 7.87 -7.12 -2.22
CA GLY A 73 7.22 -8.16 -1.44
C GLY A 73 8.21 -9.13 -0.78
N GLU A 74 9.33 -9.45 -1.42
CA GLU A 74 10.42 -10.26 -0.82
C GLU A 74 11.26 -9.50 0.23
N GLY A 75 10.93 -8.23 0.51
CA GLY A 75 11.58 -7.44 1.56
C GLY A 75 12.89 -6.78 1.15
N PHE A 76 13.18 -6.67 -0.15
CA PHE A 76 14.28 -5.84 -0.64
C PHE A 76 13.93 -4.34 -0.54
N GLU A 77 14.83 -3.47 -1.04
CA GLU A 77 14.62 -2.02 -0.99
C GLU A 77 13.33 -1.55 -1.70
N GLY A 78 12.73 -0.48 -1.16
CA GLY A 78 11.42 0.01 -1.55
C GLY A 78 10.49 0.01 -0.35
N ASP A 79 9.30 0.60 -0.50
CA ASP A 79 8.29 0.61 0.54
C ASP A 79 6.98 -0.05 0.08
N LEU A 80 6.24 -0.60 1.04
CA LEU A 80 4.93 -1.20 0.78
C LEU A 80 3.95 -0.18 0.19
N LYS A 81 4.14 1.12 0.46
CA LYS A 81 3.41 2.21 -0.21
C LYS A 81 3.57 2.14 -1.73
N GLY A 82 4.79 1.97 -2.21
CA GLY A 82 5.13 1.81 -3.62
C GLY A 82 4.52 0.55 -4.23
N LEU A 83 4.54 -0.57 -3.50
CA LEU A 83 3.85 -1.80 -3.92
C LEU A 83 2.35 -1.57 -4.06
N PHE A 84 1.70 -1.00 -3.05
CA PHE A 84 0.27 -0.75 -3.11
C PHE A 84 -0.11 0.33 -4.12
N ALA A 85 0.77 1.27 -4.43
CA ALA A 85 0.54 2.24 -5.51
C ALA A 85 0.48 1.56 -6.90
N ILE A 86 1.15 0.42 -7.08
CA ILE A 86 1.01 -0.41 -8.28
C ILE A 86 -0.32 -1.14 -8.27
N LEU A 87 -0.65 -1.82 -7.15
CA LEU A 87 -1.83 -2.68 -7.05
C LEU A 87 -3.15 -1.90 -7.03
N ARG A 88 -3.19 -0.73 -6.39
CA ARG A 88 -4.39 0.12 -6.28
C ARG A 88 -4.56 0.95 -7.54
N THR A 89 -5.08 0.31 -8.58
CA THR A 89 -5.39 0.94 -9.86
C THR A 89 -6.88 0.85 -10.19
N ASP A 90 -7.43 1.93 -10.74
CA ASP A 90 -8.79 1.93 -11.31
C ASP A 90 -8.82 1.30 -12.72
N ASP A 91 -7.66 1.11 -13.33
CA ASP A 91 -7.48 0.41 -14.60
C ASP A 91 -7.48 -1.11 -14.38
N ARG A 92 -8.61 -1.73 -14.72
CA ARG A 92 -8.82 -3.18 -14.59
C ARG A 92 -7.96 -3.97 -15.57
N GLU A 93 -7.72 -3.45 -16.77
CA GLU A 93 -6.92 -4.16 -17.77
C GLU A 93 -5.46 -4.22 -17.32
N ARG A 94 -4.92 -3.10 -16.81
CA ARG A 94 -3.58 -3.07 -16.22
C ARG A 94 -3.43 -4.05 -15.06
N LEU A 95 -4.41 -4.12 -14.16
CA LEU A 95 -4.35 -5.04 -13.00
C LEU A 95 -4.39 -6.51 -13.43
N GLU A 96 -5.24 -6.86 -14.40
CA GLU A 96 -5.28 -8.24 -14.93
C GLU A 96 -4.01 -8.57 -15.70
N GLN A 97 -3.46 -7.63 -16.46
CA GLN A 97 -2.18 -7.81 -17.15
C GLN A 97 -1.03 -8.03 -16.15
N LEU A 98 -1.00 -7.29 -15.04
CA LEU A 98 -0.03 -7.50 -13.96
C LEU A 98 -0.11 -8.93 -13.40
N LYS A 99 -1.32 -9.46 -13.14
CA LYS A 99 -1.52 -10.84 -12.67
C LYS A 99 -1.03 -11.87 -13.70
N VAL A 100 -1.34 -11.65 -14.98
CA VAL A 100 -0.91 -12.53 -16.09
C VAL A 100 0.62 -12.54 -16.20
N ASP A 101 1.25 -11.37 -16.19
CA ASP A 101 2.69 -11.27 -16.35
C ASP A 101 3.44 -11.80 -15.12
N PHE A 102 2.91 -11.57 -13.91
CA PHE A 102 3.44 -12.16 -12.68
C PHE A 102 3.41 -13.70 -12.76
N LYS A 103 2.27 -14.28 -13.12
CA LYS A 103 2.14 -15.74 -13.31
C LYS A 103 3.00 -16.28 -14.43
N LYS A 104 3.17 -15.54 -15.51
CA LYS A 104 4.04 -15.91 -16.62
C LYS A 104 5.51 -15.94 -16.18
N ARG A 105 5.96 -14.93 -15.44
CA ARG A 105 7.35 -14.77 -15.00
C ARG A 105 7.72 -15.73 -13.88
N TYR A 106 6.92 -15.76 -12.81
CA TYR A 106 7.24 -16.49 -11.57
C TYR A 106 6.54 -17.85 -11.43
N LYS A 107 5.60 -18.18 -12.33
CA LYS A 107 4.79 -19.42 -12.26
C LYS A 107 3.88 -19.53 -11.04
N GLU A 108 3.64 -18.42 -10.37
CA GLU A 108 2.82 -18.31 -9.15
C GLU A 108 1.63 -17.38 -9.39
N ASP A 109 0.53 -17.58 -8.68
CA ASP A 109 -0.58 -16.62 -8.70
C ASP A 109 -0.21 -15.40 -7.83
N LEU A 110 -0.40 -14.19 -8.36
CA LEU A 110 -0.02 -12.96 -7.65
C LEU A 110 -0.75 -12.82 -6.31
N LYS A 111 -2.03 -13.22 -6.25
CA LYS A 111 -2.81 -13.10 -5.02
C LYS A 111 -2.30 -14.05 -3.96
N ASP A 112 -2.14 -15.32 -4.33
CA ASP A 112 -1.71 -16.36 -3.39
C ASP A 112 -0.30 -16.05 -2.88
N TRP A 113 0.61 -15.65 -3.78
CA TRP A 113 1.95 -15.22 -3.41
C TRP A 113 1.95 -14.02 -2.46
N LEU A 114 1.16 -12.97 -2.72
CA LEU A 114 1.08 -11.82 -1.81
C LEU A 114 0.52 -12.19 -0.42
N ILE A 115 -0.35 -13.19 -0.34
CA ILE A 115 -0.87 -13.70 0.94
C ILE A 115 0.20 -14.47 1.71
N ASP A 116 1.09 -15.17 1.01
CA ASP A 116 2.20 -15.90 1.63
C ASP A 116 3.33 -14.96 2.11
N GLU A 117 3.60 -13.88 1.38
CA GLU A 117 4.67 -12.92 1.71
C GLU A 117 4.26 -11.84 2.72
N LEU A 118 3.02 -11.36 2.65
CA LEU A 118 2.53 -10.29 3.50
C LEU A 118 1.72 -10.86 4.66
N THR A 119 1.75 -10.17 5.80
CA THR A 119 1.00 -10.63 6.98
C THR A 119 0.19 -9.51 7.59
N GLY A 120 -0.86 -9.88 8.32
CA GLY A 120 -1.62 -8.94 9.11
C GLY A 120 -2.31 -7.90 8.25
N ARG A 121 -2.00 -6.62 8.44
CA ARG A 121 -2.72 -5.54 7.76
C ARG A 121 -2.31 -5.46 6.28
N ASP A 122 -1.05 -5.69 5.97
CA ASP A 122 -0.55 -5.59 4.60
C ASP A 122 -1.12 -6.70 3.71
N GLU A 123 -1.29 -7.90 4.28
CA GLU A 123 -2.02 -9.02 3.63
C GLU A 123 -3.46 -8.62 3.25
N LEU A 124 -4.21 -8.04 4.21
CA LEU A 124 -5.56 -7.53 3.96
C LEU A 124 -5.54 -6.47 2.84
N GLU A 125 -4.65 -5.50 2.94
CA GLU A 125 -4.55 -4.41 1.96
C GLU A 125 -4.24 -4.94 0.55
N ALA A 126 -3.41 -5.97 0.44
CA ALA A 126 -3.10 -6.63 -0.84
C ALA A 126 -4.33 -7.31 -1.42
N ILE A 127 -5.05 -8.09 -0.62
CA ILE A 127 -6.31 -8.74 -1.02
C ILE A 127 -7.31 -7.69 -1.52
N LEU A 128 -7.47 -6.59 -0.78
CA LEU A 128 -8.41 -5.52 -1.12
C LEU A 128 -7.99 -4.77 -2.39
N ALA A 129 -6.69 -4.49 -2.57
CA ALA A 129 -6.17 -3.82 -3.76
C ALA A 129 -6.39 -4.66 -5.04
N LEU A 130 -6.19 -5.98 -4.97
CA LEU A 130 -6.36 -6.89 -6.10
C LEU A 130 -7.82 -7.04 -6.59
N ARG A 131 -8.79 -6.52 -5.84
CA ARG A 131 -10.20 -6.42 -6.28
C ARG A 131 -10.41 -5.34 -7.34
N GLY A 132 -9.47 -4.40 -7.48
CA GLY A 132 -9.56 -3.29 -8.43
C GLY A 132 -10.73 -2.35 -8.15
N LYS A 133 -11.17 -1.63 -9.18
CA LYS A 133 -12.29 -0.68 -9.08
C LYS A 133 -13.61 -1.36 -8.70
N LEU A 134 -14.20 -0.92 -7.59
CA LEU A 134 -15.48 -1.42 -7.10
C LEU A 134 -16.65 -0.67 -7.76
N THR A 135 -17.30 -1.32 -8.73
CA THR A 135 -18.35 -0.72 -9.56
C THR A 135 -19.77 -1.04 -9.11
N THR A 136 -19.97 -2.07 -8.29
CA THR A 136 -21.32 -2.46 -7.81
C THR A 136 -21.45 -2.34 -6.30
N PRO A 137 -22.69 -2.14 -5.77
CA PRO A 137 -22.95 -2.19 -4.33
C PRO A 137 -22.45 -3.48 -3.69
N GLU A 138 -22.63 -4.63 -4.33
CA GLU A 138 -22.21 -5.94 -3.80
C GLU A 138 -20.69 -6.02 -3.64
N GLN A 139 -19.93 -5.53 -4.62
CA GLN A 139 -18.47 -5.50 -4.55
C GLN A 139 -17.97 -4.63 -3.39
N ARG A 140 -18.67 -3.53 -3.12
CA ARG A 140 -18.36 -2.58 -2.04
C ARG A 140 -18.77 -3.13 -0.68
N ILE A 141 -19.92 -3.81 -0.60
CA ILE A 141 -20.37 -4.56 0.58
C ILE A 141 -19.32 -5.60 0.96
N GLU A 142 -18.92 -6.45 0.01
CA GLU A 142 -17.98 -7.53 0.30
C GLU A 142 -16.59 -6.98 0.70
N HIS A 143 -16.14 -5.90 0.08
CA HIS A 143 -14.90 -5.20 0.49
C HIS A 143 -14.98 -4.72 1.95
N LEU A 144 -16.08 -4.06 2.33
CA LEU A 144 -16.28 -3.56 3.69
C LEU A 144 -16.47 -4.69 4.70
N GLN A 145 -17.10 -5.80 4.32
CA GLN A 145 -17.25 -6.98 5.18
C GLN A 145 -15.88 -7.56 5.55
N LEU A 146 -14.98 -7.72 4.57
CA LEU A 146 -13.63 -8.22 4.81
C LEU A 146 -12.85 -7.31 5.78
N ARG A 147 -12.93 -5.99 5.58
CA ARG A 147 -12.29 -5.03 6.50
C ARG A 147 -12.92 -5.10 7.89
N LEU A 148 -14.24 -5.09 8.00
CA LEU A 148 -14.94 -5.19 9.29
C LEU A 148 -14.54 -6.46 10.05
N GLU A 149 -14.48 -7.60 9.36
CA GLU A 149 -14.08 -8.87 9.97
C GLU A 149 -12.64 -8.83 10.47
N TYR A 150 -11.72 -8.26 9.69
CA TYR A 150 -10.33 -8.10 10.09
C TYR A 150 -10.20 -7.21 11.34
N GLU A 151 -10.78 -6.00 11.31
CA GLU A 151 -10.66 -5.02 12.40
C GLU A 151 -11.31 -5.55 13.68
N SER A 152 -12.46 -6.23 13.57
CA SER A 152 -13.13 -6.87 14.71
C SER A 152 -12.24 -7.93 15.36
N ARG A 153 -11.60 -8.80 14.57
CA ARG A 153 -10.69 -9.84 15.08
C ARG A 153 -9.39 -9.27 15.63
N PHE A 154 -8.85 -8.24 14.99
CA PHE A 154 -7.67 -7.53 15.47
C PHE A 154 -7.94 -6.91 16.85
N PHE A 155 -9.05 -6.18 16.99
CA PHE A 155 -9.45 -5.59 18.26
C PHE A 155 -9.72 -6.62 19.35
N ALA A 156 -10.46 -7.69 19.04
CA ALA A 156 -10.72 -8.76 20.00
C ALA A 156 -9.43 -9.40 20.55
N ARG A 157 -8.39 -9.54 19.72
CA ARG A 157 -7.08 -10.02 20.18
C ARG A 157 -6.37 -9.00 21.07
N LEU A 158 -6.41 -7.71 20.71
CA LEU A 158 -5.79 -6.66 21.50
C LEU A 158 -6.42 -6.52 22.90
N SER A 159 -7.75 -6.58 22.99
CA SER A 159 -8.48 -6.45 24.26
C SER A 159 -8.36 -7.68 25.18
N GLN A 160 -8.12 -8.87 24.62
CA GLN A 160 -7.88 -10.08 25.42
C GLN A 160 -6.49 -10.13 26.09
N GLY A 161 -5.53 -9.31 25.64
CA GLY A 161 -4.14 -9.35 26.12
C GLY A 161 -3.66 -8.14 26.93
N THR A 162 -4.40 -7.01 26.90
CA THR A 162 -3.89 -5.73 27.43
C THR A 162 -5.02 -4.73 27.72
N LEU A 163 -4.82 -3.84 28.69
CA LEU A 163 -5.61 -2.60 28.80
C LEU A 163 -5.26 -1.72 27.60
N LEU A 164 -6.23 -1.47 26.73
CA LEU A 164 -6.07 -0.55 25.60
C LEU A 164 -5.95 0.88 26.11
N GLU A 165 -5.14 1.68 25.43
CA GLU A 165 -5.23 3.14 25.56
C GLU A 165 -6.60 3.60 25.04
N SER A 166 -7.22 4.58 25.72
CA SER A 166 -8.56 5.11 25.39
C SER A 166 -8.70 5.47 23.91
N ASP A 167 -7.64 6.06 23.33
CA ASP A 167 -7.64 6.53 21.96
C ASP A 167 -7.62 5.37 20.94
N THR A 168 -7.07 4.22 21.32
CA THR A 168 -7.05 3.03 20.46
C THR A 168 -8.41 2.36 20.43
N GLU A 169 -9.07 2.29 21.58
CA GLU A 169 -10.42 1.76 21.71
C GLU A 169 -11.45 2.65 20.99
N GLU A 170 -11.38 3.97 21.18
CA GLU A 170 -12.25 4.92 20.47
C GLU A 170 -12.08 4.84 18.95
N ARG A 171 -10.83 4.69 18.45
CA ARG A 171 -10.57 4.52 17.01
C ARG A 171 -11.14 3.22 16.47
N ALA A 172 -11.01 2.13 17.20
CA ALA A 172 -11.54 0.83 16.77
C ALA A 172 -13.08 0.86 16.72
N GLU A 173 -13.72 1.41 17.75
CA GLU A 173 -15.18 1.54 17.79
C GLU A 173 -15.70 2.38 16.61
N LYS A 174 -15.07 3.53 16.33
CA LYS A 174 -15.43 4.36 15.18
C LYS A 174 -15.33 3.59 13.86
N ILE A 175 -14.23 2.87 13.62
CA ILE A 175 -14.04 2.09 12.38
C ILE A 175 -15.15 1.03 12.22
N LEU A 176 -15.48 0.30 13.29
CA LEU A 176 -16.50 -0.74 13.26
C LEU A 176 -17.90 -0.16 13.02
N VAL A 177 -18.24 0.95 13.69
CA VAL A 177 -19.53 1.65 13.53
C VAL A 177 -19.69 2.18 12.10
N LEU A 178 -18.64 2.82 11.55
CA LEU A 178 -18.65 3.37 10.21
C LEU A 178 -18.78 2.27 9.13
N ALA A 179 -18.02 1.18 9.27
CA ALA A 179 -18.13 0.04 8.36
C ALA A 179 -19.53 -0.60 8.41
N ALA A 180 -20.11 -0.77 9.60
CA ALA A 180 -21.46 -1.29 9.76
C ALA A 180 -22.53 -0.37 9.14
N LYS A 181 -22.43 0.94 9.36
CA LYS A 181 -23.33 1.95 8.76
C LYS A 181 -23.24 1.91 7.23
N LYS A 182 -22.04 1.84 6.65
CA LYS A 182 -21.87 1.79 5.19
C LYS A 182 -22.41 0.50 4.58
N LEU A 183 -22.27 -0.64 5.26
CA LEU A 183 -22.90 -1.89 4.84
C LEU A 183 -24.43 -1.77 4.81
N GLN A 184 -25.03 -1.07 5.77
CA GLN A 184 -26.47 -0.81 5.78
C GLN A 184 -26.90 0.08 4.61
N ILE A 185 -26.13 1.13 4.30
CA ILE A 185 -26.38 2.04 3.17
C ILE A 185 -26.39 1.27 1.84
N TYR A 186 -25.34 0.49 1.56
CA TYR A 186 -25.27 -0.30 0.33
C TYR A 186 -26.36 -1.36 0.22
N ARG A 187 -26.83 -1.92 1.35
CA ARG A 187 -27.96 -2.86 1.38
C ARG A 187 -29.31 -2.20 1.10
N SER A 188 -29.38 -0.86 1.14
CA SER A 188 -30.59 -0.07 0.93
C SER A 188 -30.65 0.61 -0.44
N ASP A 189 -29.76 0.23 -1.36
CA ASP A 189 -29.62 0.76 -2.74
C ASP A 189 -29.36 2.27 -2.87
N ASN A 190 -28.98 2.97 -1.78
CA ASN A 190 -28.86 4.42 -1.79
C ASN A 190 -27.47 4.88 -1.31
N ASP A 191 -26.52 5.03 -2.23
CA ASP A 191 -25.12 5.41 -1.96
C ASP A 191 -24.94 6.77 -1.25
N GLU A 192 -26.00 7.58 -1.20
CA GLU A 192 -25.99 8.97 -0.77
C GLU A 192 -26.88 9.24 0.45
N ASP A 193 -26.96 8.33 1.44
CA ASP A 193 -27.74 8.54 2.67
C ASP A 193 -27.54 9.97 3.23
N PRO A 194 -28.56 10.85 3.15
CA PRO A 194 -28.43 12.27 3.47
C PRO A 194 -28.24 12.53 4.97
N SER A 195 -28.38 11.51 5.82
CA SER A 195 -28.17 11.61 7.27
C SER A 195 -26.69 11.60 7.70
N LEU A 196 -25.76 11.30 6.79
CA LEU A 196 -24.32 11.30 7.04
C LEU A 196 -23.72 12.71 6.99
N SER A 197 -22.95 13.08 8.02
CA SER A 197 -22.06 14.23 8.00
C SER A 197 -20.92 14.07 6.97
N GLN A 198 -20.28 15.18 6.59
CA GLN A 198 -19.14 15.13 5.66
C GLN A 198 -17.96 14.32 6.23
N GLU A 199 -17.69 14.44 7.53
CA GLU A 199 -16.63 13.68 8.20
C GLU A 199 -16.87 12.17 8.12
N GLU A 200 -18.09 11.71 8.38
CA GLU A 200 -18.43 10.29 8.25
C GLU A 200 -18.31 9.81 6.79
N ARG A 201 -18.62 10.67 5.80
CA ARG A 201 -18.45 10.35 4.37
C ARG A 201 -16.97 10.19 3.99
N ASP A 202 -16.13 11.10 4.47
CA ASP A 202 -14.69 11.07 4.22
C ASP A 202 -14.07 9.81 4.87
N ASP A 203 -14.50 9.46 6.08
CA ASP A 203 -14.08 8.23 6.76
C ASP A 203 -14.56 6.95 6.03
N ILE A 204 -15.74 7.00 5.43
CA ILE A 204 -16.26 5.91 4.59
C ILE A 204 -15.43 5.76 3.32
N GLU A 205 -15.11 6.85 2.62
CA GLU A 205 -14.23 6.81 1.45
C GLU A 205 -12.84 6.30 1.85
N ARG A 206 -12.35 6.72 3.02
CA ARG A 206 -11.12 6.22 3.63
C ARG A 206 -11.17 4.71 3.85
N LEU A 207 -12.26 4.17 4.41
CA LEU A 207 -12.41 2.73 4.62
C LEU A 207 -12.47 1.91 3.32
N LEU A 208 -13.01 2.50 2.24
CA LEU A 208 -13.06 1.88 0.90
C LEU A 208 -11.72 1.98 0.14
N ARG A 209 -10.93 3.03 0.37
CA ARG A 209 -9.71 3.33 -0.42
C ARG A 209 -8.38 3.12 0.33
N PHE A 210 -8.41 2.83 1.63
CA PHE A 210 -7.31 3.06 2.57
C PHE A 210 -5.90 2.78 2.02
N VAL A 211 -5.01 3.78 2.15
CA VAL A 211 -3.57 3.75 1.89
C VAL A 211 -2.90 4.27 3.16
N GLU A 212 -1.70 3.77 3.48
CA GLU A 212 -0.85 4.04 4.65
C GLU A 212 -0.58 5.54 5.04
N LEU A 213 -1.15 6.52 4.32
CA LEU A 213 -0.97 7.97 4.52
C LEU A 213 -1.85 8.58 5.64
N ASP A 214 -2.79 7.82 6.21
CA ASP A 214 -3.82 8.34 7.12
C ASP A 214 -3.43 8.46 8.60
N LEU A 215 -2.21 8.02 8.96
CA LEU A 215 -1.68 8.32 10.29
C LEU A 215 -1.45 9.83 10.49
N ASP A 216 -1.15 10.58 9.44
CA ASP A 216 -0.92 12.02 9.53
C ASP A 216 -2.20 12.86 9.51
N THR A 217 -3.29 12.34 8.93
CA THR A 217 -4.63 12.94 9.03
C THR A 217 -5.19 12.76 10.44
N LEU A 218 -5.00 11.58 11.04
CA LEU A 218 -5.33 11.33 12.46
C LEU A 218 -4.51 12.21 13.41
N LYS A 219 -3.21 12.43 13.15
CA LYS A 219 -2.37 13.35 13.94
C LYS A 219 -2.79 14.82 13.80
N ARG A 220 -3.18 15.27 12.60
CA ARG A 220 -3.60 16.67 12.35
C ARG A 220 -4.93 17.02 13.01
N ASN A 221 -5.83 16.07 13.16
CA ASN A 221 -7.15 16.29 13.78
C ASN A 221 -7.12 16.18 15.32
N ALA A 222 -6.18 15.43 15.91
CA ALA A 222 -5.99 15.37 17.36
C ALA A 222 -5.52 16.70 17.98
N GLY A 223 -4.80 17.55 17.22
CA GLY A 223 -4.25 18.81 17.72
C GLY A 223 -5.21 20.01 17.73
N ARG A 224 -6.47 19.86 17.26
CA ARG A 224 -7.43 20.97 17.14
C ARG A 224 -8.53 20.99 18.20
N ILE A 225 -8.59 20.00 19.09
CA ILE A 225 -9.46 20.06 20.26
C ILE A 225 -8.78 21.00 21.27
N ARG A 226 -9.20 22.27 21.32
CA ARG A 226 -8.90 23.10 22.49
C ARG A 226 -9.50 22.39 23.71
N PRO A 227 -8.75 22.20 24.81
CA PRO A 227 -9.35 21.67 26.03
C PRO A 227 -10.51 22.59 26.44
N LYS A 228 -11.65 22.01 26.82
CA LYS A 228 -12.75 22.76 27.42
C LYS A 228 -12.20 23.61 28.58
N PRO A 229 -12.59 24.89 28.70
CA PRO A 229 -12.21 25.67 29.87
C PRO A 229 -12.71 24.96 31.12
N SER A 230 -11.87 24.96 32.16
CA SER A 230 -12.21 24.30 33.42
C SER A 230 -13.45 24.95 34.05
N PRO A 231 -14.25 24.22 34.86
CA PRO A 231 -15.48 24.75 35.48
C PRO A 231 -15.30 26.02 36.34
N GLN A 232 -14.04 26.39 36.65
CA GLN A 232 -13.72 27.62 37.37
C GLN A 232 -13.78 28.88 36.49
N GLU A 233 -13.76 28.75 35.16
CA GLU A 233 -13.81 29.89 34.22
C GLU A 233 -15.25 30.26 33.80
N GLU A 234 -16.24 29.38 33.97
CA GLU A 234 -17.66 29.69 33.69
C GLU A 234 -18.30 30.61 34.74
N ASN A 235 -17.81 30.59 35.99
CA ASN A 235 -18.38 31.40 37.09
C ASN A 235 -17.89 32.85 37.15
N LYS A 236 -17.16 33.34 36.14
CA LYS A 236 -16.63 34.72 36.15
C LYS A 236 -17.34 35.70 35.20
N VAL A 237 -18.42 35.27 34.53
CA VAL A 237 -19.10 36.09 33.51
C VAL A 237 -20.48 36.60 33.96
N GLU A 238 -20.94 36.28 35.18
CA GLU A 238 -22.24 36.74 35.70
C GLU A 238 -22.22 37.97 36.62
N GLU A 239 -21.07 38.59 36.87
CA GLU A 239 -21.02 39.93 37.46
C GLU A 239 -20.27 40.87 36.51
N ILE A 240 -21.04 41.71 35.82
CA ILE A 240 -20.90 43.18 35.69
C ILE A 240 -21.88 43.58 34.57
N THR A 241 -23.14 43.82 34.96
CA THR A 241 -23.98 44.83 34.32
C THR A 241 -23.54 46.21 34.82
N PRO A 242 -23.78 47.25 34.02
CA PRO A 242 -25.00 48.04 34.26
C PRO A 242 -26.05 47.89 33.16
#